data_AF-A0A0M3HLJ3-F1
#
_entry.id   AF-A0A0M3HLJ3-F1
#
_cell.length_a   1.000
_cell.length_b   1.000
_cell.length_c   1.000
_cell.angle_alpha   90.00
_cell.angle_beta   90.00
_cell.angle_gamma   90.00
#
_symmetry.space_group_name_H-M   'P 1'
#
loop_
_entity.id
_entity.type
_entity.pdbx_description
1 polymer ?
#
loop_
_entity_poly.entity_id
_entity_poly.type
_entity_poly.pdbx_seq_one_letter_code
_entity_poly.pdbx_strand_id
1 'polypeptide(L)' 'MSGDAFLRFLMSDENAPVFLDRVELYQDMDQPLCHYYINR' A
#
# COMPACT_ATOMS: atom_id res chain seq x y z
N MET A 1 1.02 6.70 30.71
CA MET A 1 1.48 6.99 29.35
C MET A 1 1.99 5.71 28.69
N SER A 2 1.09 4.83 28.22
CA SER A 2 1.45 3.64 27.45
C SER A 2 0.36 3.29 26.43
N GLY A 3 -0.91 3.32 26.84
CA GLY A 3 -2.04 3.08 25.94
C GLY A 3 -2.15 4.08 24.79
N ASP A 4 -2.01 5.37 25.06
CA ASP A 4 -2.12 6.43 24.03
C ASP A 4 -0.98 6.36 22.99
N ALA A 5 0.24 6.05 23.42
CA ALA A 5 1.36 5.84 22.51
C ALA A 5 1.18 4.57 21.65
N PHE A 6 0.69 3.48 22.26
CA PHE A 6 0.38 2.26 21.52
C PHE A 6 -0.77 2.45 20.51
N LEU A 7 -1.81 3.18 20.89
CA LEU A 7 -2.91 3.54 19.97
C LEU A 7 -2.40 4.38 18.80
N ARG A 8 -1.53 5.37 19.04
CA ARG A 8 -0.91 6.16 17.95
C ARG A 8 -0.06 5.29 17.02
N PHE A 9 0.69 4.34 17.56
CA PHE A 9 1.45 3.39 16.73
C PHE A 9 0.53 2.54 15.86
N LEU A 10 -0.53 1.97 16.44
CA LEU A 10 -1.49 1.14 15.68
C LEU A 10 -2.16 1.89 14.53
N MET A 11 -2.33 3.22 14.67
CA MET A 11 -2.90 4.10 13.63
C MET A 11 -1.85 4.71 12.70
N SER A 12 -0.57 4.47 12.93
CA SER A 12 0.50 5.03 12.10
C SER A 12 0.74 4.23 10.83
N ASP A 13 1.36 4.87 9.84
CA ASP A 13 1.72 4.24 8.55
C ASP A 13 2.72 3.08 8.72
N GLU A 14 3.50 3.09 9.80
CA GLU A 14 4.39 1.98 10.19
C GLU A 14 3.62 0.67 10.44
N ASN A 15 2.31 0.77 10.73
CA ASN A 15 1.41 -0.36 10.94
C ASN A 15 0.29 -0.42 9.88
N ALA A 16 0.54 0.11 8.67
CA ALA A 16 -0.43 0.06 7.60
C ALA A 16 -0.81 -1.41 7.26
N PRO A 17 -2.10 -1.71 7.03
CA PRO A 17 -2.54 -3.07 6.71
C PRO A 17 -2.20 -3.51 5.29
N VAL A 18 -1.60 -2.63 4.50
CA VAL A 18 -1.25 -2.83 3.09
C VAL A 18 0.16 -2.33 2.84
N PHE A 19 0.79 -2.88 1.80
CA PHE A 19 2.09 -2.38 1.33
C PHE A 19 1.89 -1.03 0.66
N LEU A 20 2.32 0.05 1.32
CA LEU A 20 2.16 1.43 0.84
C LEU A 20 2.81 1.64 -0.53
N ASP A 21 3.98 1.04 -0.76
CA ASP A 21 4.71 1.10 -2.04
C ASP A 21 3.96 0.50 -3.23
N ARG A 22 2.87 -0.25 -2.99
CA ARG A 22 2.05 -0.89 -4.03
C ARG A 22 0.71 -0.21 -4.24
N VAL A 23 0.43 0.89 -3.53
CA VAL A 23 -0.81 1.64 -3.68
C VAL A 23 -0.74 2.59 -4.88
N GLU A 24 0.46 3.06 -5.20
CA GLU A 24 0.72 3.95 -6.34
C GLU A 24 1.08 3.17 -7.62
N LEU A 25 1.54 3.88 -8.67
CA LEU A 25 1.99 3.25 -9.91
C LEU A 25 3.34 2.55 -9.69
N TYR A 26 3.30 1.25 -9.39
CA TYR A 26 4.50 0.46 -9.10
C TYR A 26 4.78 -0.64 -10.13
N GLN A 27 3.82 -0.94 -11.01
CA GLN A 27 3.96 -1.97 -12.04
C GLN A 27 4.74 -1.41 -13.23
N ASP A 28 5.52 -2.26 -13.90
CA ASP A 28 6.14 -1.94 -15.19
C ASP A 28 5.01 -1.67 -16.20
N MET A 29 4.97 -0.46 -16.76
CA MET A 29 3.95 -0.02 -17.72
C MET A 29 4.42 -0.05 -19.18
N ASP A 30 5.65 -0.51 -19.44
CA ASP A 30 6.23 -0.56 -20.79
C ASP A 30 5.92 -1.89 -21.51
N GLN A 31 5.33 -2.88 -20.83
CA GLN A 31 4.92 -4.14 -21.46
C GLN A 31 3.71 -3.97 -22.39
N PRO A 32 3.51 -4.89 -23.36
CA PRO A 32 2.31 -4.90 -24.21
C PRO A 32 1.02 -5.10 -23.41
N LEU A 33 -0.11 -4.60 -23.94
CA LEU A 33 -1.40 -4.57 -23.24
C LEU A 33 -1.91 -5.97 -22.79
N CYS A 34 -1.54 -7.03 -23.51
CA CYS A 34 -1.91 -8.40 -23.16
C CYS A 34 -1.23 -8.94 -21.88
N HIS A 35 -0.28 -8.21 -21.29
CA HIS A 35 0.40 -8.59 -20.03
C HIS A 35 -0.34 -8.10 -18.79
N TYR A 36 -1.39 -7.29 -18.93
CA TYR A 36 -2.09 -6.68 -17.81
C TYR A 36 -3.53 -7.18 -17.69
N TYR A 37 -3.99 -7.26 -16.44
CA TYR A 37 -5.40 -7.30 -16.15
C TYR A 37 -5.98 -5.89 -16.26
N ILE A 38 -7.04 -5.75 -17.06
CA ILE A 38 -7.69 -4.46 -17.33
C ILE A 38 -9.02 -4.45 -16.56
N ASN A 39 -9.21 -3.44 -15.72
CA ASN A 39 -10.49 -3.23 -15.05
C ASN A 39 -11.58 -2.92 -16.09
N ARG A 40 -12.77 -3.49 -15.91
CA ARG A 40 -13.88 -3.40 -16.87
C ARG A 40 -14.91 -2.36 -16.47
#